data_AF-A0AAJ6VR53-F1
#
_entry.id   AF-A0AAJ6VR53-F1
#
_cell.length_a   1.000
_cell.length_b   1.000
_cell.length_c   1.000
_cell.angle_alpha   90.00
_cell.angle_beta   90.00
_cell.angle_gamma   90.00
#
_symmetry.space_group_name_H-M   'P 1'
#
loop_
_entity.id
_entity.type
_entity.pdbx_description
1 polymer ?
#
loop_
_entity_poly.entity_id
_entity_poly.type
_entity_poly.pdbx_seq_one_letter_code
_entity_poly.pdbx_strand_id
1 'polypeptide(L)'
;MTTGSCFCGNIQVEFSGEPMIVAICHCHDCRKITGTLYSYNFVFKSDSFKISGRPKELPKTCDSGGRIMNHFCGDCGTPLYGHKVNADGSAGELKIVRAGIFDDETVNKYKPGHEVYTGRRTLNGSTYLLFSSTASWSGLKVTSQLYWASGRKVEPGSGYWVSKPMSLEAHVTQGPWWTDRG
;
A
#
# COMPACT_ATOMS: atom_id res chain seq x y z
N MET A 1 1.21 1.01 22.97
CA MET A 1 0.84 -0.35 22.53
C MET A 1 -0.02 -0.15 21.31
N THR A 2 0.32 -0.77 20.19
CA THR A 2 -0.45 -0.62 18.95
C THR A 2 -1.51 -1.72 18.90
N THR A 3 -2.74 -1.35 18.60
CA THR A 3 -3.86 -2.28 18.47
C THR A 3 -4.37 -2.32 17.05
N GLY A 4 -4.96 -3.45 16.68
CA GLY A 4 -5.68 -3.58 15.43
C GLY A 4 -6.78 -4.60 15.53
N SER A 5 -7.71 -4.56 14.59
CA SER A 5 -8.83 -5.47 14.54
C SER A 5 -9.18 -5.89 13.11
N CYS A 6 -9.84 -7.04 12.97
CA CYS A 6 -10.49 -7.34 11.70
C CYS A 6 -11.68 -6.39 11.47
N PHE A 7 -12.17 -6.29 10.22
CA PHE A 7 -13.27 -5.39 9.88
C PHE A 7 -14.54 -5.57 10.72
N CYS A 8 -14.86 -6.80 11.15
CA CYS A 8 -16.01 -7.06 12.03
C CYS A 8 -15.70 -6.92 13.53
N GLY A 9 -14.46 -6.66 13.93
CA GLY A 9 -14.03 -6.54 15.33
C GLY A 9 -13.89 -7.87 16.10
N ASN A 10 -14.29 -9.01 15.53
CA ASN A 10 -14.26 -10.32 16.20
C ASN A 10 -12.86 -10.82 16.56
N ILE A 11 -11.83 -10.33 15.86
CA ILE A 11 -10.44 -10.66 16.11
C ILE A 11 -9.69 -9.37 16.37
N GLN A 12 -9.04 -9.31 17.52
CA GLN A 12 -8.21 -8.19 17.94
C GLN A 12 -6.76 -8.65 18.07
N VAL A 13 -5.85 -7.75 17.71
CA VAL A 13 -4.42 -7.98 17.78
C VAL A 13 -3.76 -6.83 18.53
N GLU A 14 -2.74 -7.16 19.31
CA GLU A 14 -1.97 -6.16 20.05
C GLU A 14 -0.48 -6.39 19.81
N PHE A 15 0.24 -5.30 19.64
CA PHE A 15 1.68 -5.28 19.42
C PHE A 15 2.37 -4.37 20.43
N SER A 16 3.42 -4.89 21.05
CA SER A 16 4.29 -4.12 21.93
C SER A 16 5.58 -3.70 21.20
N GLY A 17 5.94 -2.43 21.31
CA GLY A 17 7.16 -1.89 20.71
C GLY A 17 6.98 -1.43 19.26
N GLU A 18 8.10 -1.14 18.61
CA GLU A 18 8.16 -0.59 17.27
C GLU A 18 8.36 -1.71 16.22
N PRO A 19 7.83 -1.57 14.99
CA PRO A 19 8.05 -2.56 13.95
C PRO A 19 9.53 -2.64 13.58
N MET A 20 10.05 -3.86 13.43
CA MET A 20 11.43 -4.10 12.99
C MET A 20 11.62 -3.74 11.51
N ILE A 21 10.59 -4.00 10.71
CA ILE A 21 10.60 -3.77 9.27
C ILE A 21 9.24 -3.21 8.88
N VAL A 22 9.25 -2.18 8.03
CA VAL A 22 8.05 -1.65 7.38
C VAL A 22 8.24 -1.77 5.87
N ALA A 23 7.38 -2.55 5.22
CA ALA A 23 7.60 -2.97 3.84
C ALA A 23 6.33 -2.98 2.98
N ILE A 24 6.49 -2.56 1.73
CA ILE A 24 5.48 -2.74 0.67
C ILE A 24 5.85 -3.98 -0.16
N CYS A 25 4.89 -4.88 -0.39
CA CYS A 25 5.09 -6.07 -1.20
C CYS A 25 4.12 -6.12 -2.40
N HIS A 26 4.68 -6.31 -3.59
CA HIS A 26 3.97 -6.35 -4.87
C HIS A 26 3.80 -7.76 -5.45
N CYS A 27 4.09 -8.82 -4.68
CA CYS A 27 3.95 -10.19 -5.20
C CYS A 27 2.47 -10.54 -5.47
N HIS A 28 2.23 -11.57 -6.29
CA HIS A 28 0.86 -11.95 -6.66
C HIS A 28 0.03 -12.38 -5.44
N ASP A 29 0.63 -13.09 -4.49
CA ASP A 29 -0.04 -13.50 -3.27
C ASP A 29 -0.47 -12.29 -2.43
N CYS A 30 0.41 -11.29 -2.26
CA CYS A 30 0.06 -10.08 -1.52
C CYS A 30 -1.09 -9.32 -2.19
N ARG A 31 -1.11 -9.23 -3.52
CA ARG A 31 -2.23 -8.62 -4.27
C ARG A 31 -3.53 -9.38 -4.09
N LYS A 32 -3.48 -10.71 -4.20
CA LYS A 32 -4.67 -11.56 -4.05
C LYS A 32 -5.23 -11.52 -2.63
N ILE A 33 -4.36 -11.52 -1.62
CA ILE A 33 -4.76 -11.49 -0.21
C ILE A 33 -5.43 -10.16 0.13
N THR A 34 -4.90 -9.03 -0.34
CA THR A 34 -5.44 -7.71 0.00
C THR A 34 -6.53 -7.25 -0.97
N GLY A 35 -6.63 -7.86 -2.15
CA GLY A 35 -7.48 -7.34 -3.24
C GLY A 35 -6.98 -6.02 -3.84
N THR A 36 -5.76 -5.60 -3.51
CA THR A 36 -5.16 -4.33 -3.95
C THR A 36 -3.88 -4.55 -4.76
N LEU A 37 -3.22 -3.48 -5.20
CA LEU A 37 -2.00 -3.56 -6.03
C LEU A 37 -0.75 -3.98 -5.24
N TYR A 38 -0.80 -3.92 -3.91
CA TYR A 38 0.28 -4.28 -2.99
C TYR A 38 -0.24 -4.50 -1.58
N SER A 39 0.55 -5.16 -0.72
CA SER A 39 0.31 -5.16 0.72
C SER A 39 1.31 -4.26 1.43
N TYR A 40 0.82 -3.46 2.37
CA TYR A 40 1.67 -2.72 3.32
C TYR A 40 1.78 -3.51 4.62
N ASN A 41 3.00 -3.84 5.03
CA ASN A 41 3.24 -4.80 6.10
C ASN A 41 4.23 -4.30 7.13
N PHE A 42 3.96 -4.61 8.38
CA PHE A 42 4.81 -4.32 9.53
C PHE A 42 5.29 -5.65 10.10
N VAL A 43 6.59 -5.77 10.37
CA VAL A 43 7.19 -7.00 10.90
C VAL A 43 7.53 -6.83 12.36
N PHE A 44 6.99 -7.70 13.20
CA PHE A 44 7.24 -7.75 14.64
C PHE A 44 7.77 -9.11 15.07
N LYS A 45 8.39 -9.18 16.25
CA LYS A 45 8.72 -10.45 16.90
C LYS A 45 7.45 -11.14 17.38
N SER A 46 7.42 -12.46 17.35
CA SER A 46 6.25 -13.23 17.81
C SER A 46 5.93 -12.99 19.28
N ASP A 47 6.95 -12.80 20.12
CA ASP A 47 6.75 -12.56 21.56
C ASP A 47 6.15 -11.17 21.85
N SER A 48 6.22 -10.25 20.90
CA SER A 48 5.59 -8.92 20.99
C SER A 48 4.14 -8.90 20.49
N PHE A 49 3.62 -10.05 20.04
CA PHE A 49 2.30 -10.16 19.41
C PHE A 49 1.32 -10.91 20.32
N LYS A 50 0.15 -10.32 20.54
CA LYS A 50 -0.99 -10.97 21.18
C LYS A 50 -2.19 -10.95 20.24
N ILE A 51 -3.02 -11.98 20.37
CA ILE A 51 -4.25 -12.12 19.60
C ILE A 51 -5.38 -12.59 20.49
N SER A 52 -6.54 -11.96 20.32
CA SER A 52 -7.81 -12.33 20.90
C SER A 52 -8.76 -12.72 19.78
N GLY A 53 -9.32 -13.93 19.84
CA GLY A 53 -10.13 -14.52 18.76
C GLY A 53 -9.43 -15.69 18.07
N ARG A 54 -10.07 -16.25 17.04
CA ARG A 54 -9.58 -17.43 16.31
C ARG A 54 -9.51 -17.17 14.80
N PRO A 55 -8.36 -16.70 14.28
CA PRO A 55 -8.20 -16.55 12.84
C PRO A 55 -8.21 -17.91 12.14
N LYS A 56 -8.68 -17.91 10.89
CA LYS A 56 -8.48 -19.06 10.00
C LYS A 56 -7.07 -19.02 9.45
N GLU A 57 -6.49 -20.20 9.30
CA GLU A 57 -5.14 -20.39 8.78
C GLU A 57 -5.18 -20.85 7.32
N LEU A 58 -4.30 -20.27 6.48
CA LEU A 58 -4.14 -20.66 5.09
C LEU A 58 -2.64 -20.79 4.75
N PRO A 59 -2.11 -22.04 4.66
CA PRO A 59 -0.73 -22.26 4.27
C PRO A 59 -0.56 -22.02 2.76
N LYS A 60 0.53 -21.38 2.38
CA LYS A 60 0.89 -21.13 0.97
C LYS A 60 2.40 -21.26 0.77
N THR A 61 2.78 -21.98 -0.26
CA THR A 61 4.14 -21.91 -0.81
C THR A 61 4.24 -20.68 -1.70
N CYS A 62 5.12 -19.75 -1.33
CA CYS A 62 5.37 -18.51 -2.05
C CYS A 62 6.29 -18.74 -3.25
N ASP A 63 6.31 -17.76 -4.17
CA ASP A 63 7.19 -17.75 -5.34
C ASP A 63 8.68 -17.92 -4.98
N SER A 64 9.09 -17.55 -3.76
CA SER A 64 10.46 -17.74 -3.26
C SER A 64 10.79 -19.17 -2.83
N GLY A 65 9.84 -20.10 -2.91
CA GLY A 65 9.95 -21.47 -2.39
C GLY A 65 9.72 -21.59 -0.88
N GLY A 66 9.63 -20.48 -0.16
CA GLY A 66 9.30 -20.47 1.28
C GLY A 66 7.83 -20.79 1.54
N ARG A 67 7.54 -21.37 2.70
CA ARG A 67 6.17 -21.59 3.19
C ARG A 67 5.77 -20.45 4.13
N ILE A 68 4.61 -19.86 3.88
CA ILE A 68 3.99 -18.86 4.74
C ILE A 68 2.65 -19.41 5.22
N MET A 69 2.37 -19.27 6.51
CA MET A 69 1.03 -19.44 7.08
C MET A 69 0.37 -18.06 7.17
N ASN A 70 -0.71 -17.84 6.42
CA ASN A 70 -1.51 -16.61 6.50
C ASN A 70 -2.67 -16.79 7.47
N HIS A 71 -3.01 -15.72 8.19
CA HIS A 71 -4.06 -15.66 9.19
C HIS A 71 -5.06 -14.59 8.79
N PHE A 72 -6.34 -14.93 8.74
CA PHE A 72 -7.41 -14.02 8.35
C PHE A 72 -8.69 -14.26 9.17
N CYS A 73 -9.55 -13.26 9.23
CA CYS A 73 -10.83 -13.41 9.89
C CYS A 73 -11.74 -14.35 9.09
N GLY A 74 -12.25 -15.39 9.76
CA GLY A 74 -13.13 -16.37 9.12
C GLY A 74 -14.52 -15.84 8.77
N ASP A 75 -14.92 -14.71 9.35
CA ASP A 75 -16.25 -14.12 9.21
C ASP A 75 -16.27 -12.98 8.17
N CYS A 76 -15.33 -12.03 8.25
CA CYS A 76 -15.27 -10.88 7.34
C CYS A 76 -14.16 -10.97 6.28
N GLY A 77 -13.28 -11.98 6.34
CA GLY A 77 -12.21 -12.18 5.37
C GLY A 77 -10.99 -11.26 5.53
N THR A 78 -10.99 -10.33 6.49
CA THR A 78 -9.85 -9.40 6.70
C THR A 78 -8.54 -10.17 6.93
N PRO A 79 -7.50 -9.95 6.11
CA PRO A 79 -6.20 -10.55 6.33
C PRO A 79 -5.48 -9.85 7.48
N LEU A 80 -4.99 -10.61 8.46
CA LEU A 80 -4.43 -10.07 9.70
C LEU A 80 -2.90 -10.08 9.68
N TYR A 81 -2.31 -11.27 9.61
CA TYR A 81 -0.86 -11.43 9.60
C TYR A 81 -0.46 -12.72 8.90
N GLY A 82 0.83 -12.88 8.62
CA GLY A 82 1.42 -14.14 8.22
C GLY A 82 2.71 -14.42 8.97
N HIS A 83 3.18 -15.66 8.94
CA HIS A 83 4.50 -16.02 9.45
C HIS A 83 5.12 -17.11 8.59
N LYS A 84 6.45 -17.15 8.57
CA LYS A 84 7.19 -18.22 7.88
C LYS A 84 6.96 -19.54 8.61
N VAL A 85 6.78 -20.62 7.87
CA VAL A 85 6.83 -21.98 8.41
C VAL A 85 8.24 -22.51 8.16
N ASN A 86 8.92 -22.91 9.23
CA ASN A 86 10.27 -23.47 9.17
C ASN A 86 10.27 -24.88 8.56
N ALA A 87 11.45 -25.41 8.25
CA ALA A 87 11.58 -26.73 7.63
C ALA A 87 11.04 -27.88 8.52
N ASP A 88 11.16 -27.72 9.83
CA ASP A 88 10.63 -28.64 10.86
C ASP A 88 9.11 -28.45 11.11
N GLY A 89 8.46 -27.54 10.39
CA GLY A 89 7.04 -27.21 10.56
C GLY A 89 6.74 -26.22 11.68
N SER A 90 7.75 -25.77 12.44
CA SER A 90 7.57 -24.77 13.48
C SER A 90 7.24 -23.39 12.91
N ALA A 91 6.55 -22.57 13.70
CA ALA A 91 6.29 -21.18 13.35
C ALA A 91 7.57 -20.37 13.47
N GLY A 92 7.89 -19.60 12.42
CA GLY A 92 8.97 -18.63 12.45
C GLY A 92 8.73 -17.52 13.48
N GLU A 93 9.82 -16.95 13.97
CA GLU A 93 9.83 -15.99 15.07
C GLU A 93 9.26 -14.62 14.70
N LEU A 94 8.98 -14.36 13.43
CA LEU A 94 8.50 -13.07 12.94
C LEU A 94 7.05 -13.16 12.47
N LYS A 95 6.26 -12.14 12.84
CA LYS A 95 4.90 -11.91 12.33
C LYS A 95 4.92 -10.77 11.33
N ILE A 96 4.40 -11.03 10.14
CA ILE A 96 4.21 -10.08 9.05
C ILE A 96 2.76 -9.59 9.11
N VAL A 97 2.54 -8.47 9.77
CA VAL A 97 1.22 -7.89 10.03
C VAL A 97 0.78 -7.06 8.85
N ARG A 98 -0.49 -7.18 8.44
CA ARG A 98 -1.09 -6.32 7.42
C ARG A 98 -1.42 -4.98 8.08
N ALA A 99 -0.78 -3.90 7.64
CA ALA A 99 -0.87 -2.61 8.32
C ALA A 99 -2.30 -2.02 8.31
N GLY A 100 -3.13 -2.41 7.34
CA GLY A 100 -4.51 -1.92 7.22
C GLY A 100 -5.48 -2.39 8.31
N ILE A 101 -5.02 -3.19 9.28
CA ILE A 101 -5.85 -3.62 10.41
C ILE A 101 -5.66 -2.76 11.66
N PHE A 102 -4.70 -1.83 11.67
CA PHE A 102 -4.50 -0.97 12.83
C PHE A 102 -5.70 -0.04 13.01
N ASP A 103 -6.17 0.07 14.26
CA ASP A 103 -7.36 0.85 14.60
C ASP A 103 -7.06 2.35 14.79
N ASP A 104 -5.78 2.74 14.68
CA ASP A 104 -5.29 4.10 14.86
C ASP A 104 -4.38 4.54 13.69
N GLU A 105 -3.85 5.76 13.80
CA GLU A 105 -2.96 6.36 12.80
C GLU A 105 -1.53 5.78 12.81
N THR A 106 -1.28 4.64 13.46
CA THR A 106 0.05 3.99 13.50
C THR A 106 0.62 3.80 12.10
N VAL A 107 -0.22 3.48 11.11
CA VAL A 107 0.18 3.32 9.70
C VAL A 107 0.93 4.57 9.18
N ASN A 108 0.51 5.76 9.58
CA ASN A 108 1.01 7.04 9.09
C ASN A 108 2.32 7.48 9.77
N LYS A 109 2.69 6.87 10.90
CA LYS A 109 3.94 7.16 11.61
C LYS A 109 5.17 6.62 10.88
N TYR A 110 5.04 5.55 10.09
CA TYR A 110 6.17 4.87 9.48
C TYR A 110 6.18 5.02 7.97
N LYS A 111 7.38 5.32 7.45
CA LYS A 111 7.65 5.24 6.02
C LYS A 111 8.16 3.83 5.69
N PRO A 112 7.76 3.24 4.55
CA PRO A 112 8.32 1.97 4.11
C PRO A 112 9.83 2.08 3.92
N GLY A 113 10.59 1.27 4.65
CA GLY A 113 12.04 1.13 4.44
C GLY A 113 12.39 0.13 3.34
N HIS A 114 11.44 -0.72 2.97
CA HIS A 114 11.63 -1.75 1.95
C HIS A 114 10.44 -1.82 0.99
N GLU A 115 10.74 -2.04 -0.29
CA GLU A 115 9.76 -2.33 -1.33
C GLU A 115 10.22 -3.57 -2.08
N VAL A 116 9.42 -4.64 -2.06
CA VAL A 116 9.79 -5.95 -2.61
C VAL A 116 8.89 -6.34 -3.79
N TYR A 117 9.45 -7.09 -4.73
CA TYR A 117 8.80 -7.43 -6.01
C TYR A 117 8.44 -6.20 -6.87
N THR A 118 9.25 -5.14 -6.80
CA THR A 118 9.06 -3.86 -7.52
C THR A 118 8.85 -4.03 -9.03
N GLY A 119 9.47 -5.04 -9.66
CA GLY A 119 9.26 -5.35 -11.08
C GLY A 119 7.80 -5.62 -11.44
N ARG A 120 6.95 -6.00 -10.48
CA ARG A 120 5.52 -6.24 -10.70
C ARG A 120 4.65 -4.99 -10.47
N ARG A 121 5.19 -3.90 -9.92
CA ARG A 121 4.43 -2.69 -9.53
C ARG A 121 3.63 -2.13 -10.71
N THR A 122 2.33 -1.92 -10.52
CA THR A 122 1.38 -1.53 -11.59
C THR A 122 1.63 -0.12 -12.13
N LEU A 123 2.37 0.71 -11.40
CA LEU A 123 2.83 2.04 -11.81
C LEU A 123 4.35 2.05 -12.05
N ASN A 124 4.82 1.17 -12.94
CA ASN A 124 6.23 1.14 -13.33
C ASN A 124 6.67 2.35 -14.19
N GLY A 125 5.75 3.24 -14.55
CA GLY A 125 6.06 4.56 -15.07
C GLY A 125 5.26 5.58 -14.29
N SER A 126 5.92 6.43 -13.52
CA SER A 126 5.26 7.59 -12.94
C SER A 126 4.87 8.54 -14.07
N THR A 127 3.65 8.44 -14.56
CA THR A 127 2.99 9.61 -15.09
C THR A 127 2.57 10.44 -13.89
N TYR A 128 3.39 11.41 -13.51
CA TYR A 128 2.93 12.48 -12.64
C TYR A 128 2.15 13.47 -13.50
N LEU A 129 0.86 13.68 -13.18
CA LEU A 129 0.20 14.92 -13.54
C LEU A 129 0.77 16.01 -12.63
N LEU A 130 1.79 16.72 -13.11
CA LEU A 130 2.25 17.93 -12.46
C LEU A 130 1.25 19.05 -12.78
N PHE A 131 0.31 19.28 -11.87
CA PHE A 131 -0.51 20.50 -11.92
C PHE A 131 0.35 21.66 -11.43
N SER A 132 0.93 22.40 -12.36
CA SER A 132 1.59 23.69 -12.11
C SER A 132 0.61 24.80 -12.48
N SER A 133 -0.12 25.35 -11.51
CA SER A 133 -0.87 26.59 -11.72
C SER A 133 -0.01 27.78 -11.26
N THR A 134 0.53 28.56 -12.19
CA THR A 134 1.06 29.88 -11.87
C THR A 134 -0.10 30.88 -11.91
N ALA A 135 -0.59 31.27 -10.74
CA ALA A 135 -1.55 32.37 -10.64
C ALA A 135 -0.77 33.70 -10.67
N SER A 136 -0.76 34.38 -11.82
CA SER A 136 -0.32 35.77 -11.91
C SER A 136 -1.47 36.69 -11.52
N TRP A 137 -1.36 37.38 -10.39
CA TRP A 137 -2.32 38.41 -9.98
C TRP A 137 -2.05 39.72 -10.72
N SER A 138 -2.52 39.78 -11.97
CA SER A 138 -2.69 41.04 -12.71
C SER A 138 -3.77 40.85 -13.78
N GLY A 139 -5.04 40.91 -13.36
CA GLY A 139 -6.20 40.97 -14.26
C GLY A 139 -6.58 39.62 -14.90
N LEU A 140 -7.54 38.94 -14.28
CA LEU A 140 -8.46 37.94 -14.87
C LEU A 140 -8.00 37.17 -16.14
N LYS A 141 -6.91 36.39 -16.05
CA LYS A 141 -6.70 35.21 -16.92
C LYS A 141 -6.01 34.10 -16.14
N VAL A 142 -6.74 33.02 -15.86
CA VAL A 142 -6.16 31.75 -15.40
C VAL A 142 -5.95 30.90 -16.66
N THR A 143 -4.72 30.74 -17.10
CA THR A 143 -4.36 29.76 -18.14
C THR A 143 -3.75 28.55 -17.46
N SER A 144 -4.49 27.42 -17.41
CA SER A 144 -3.92 26.14 -16.99
C SER A 144 -3.25 25.47 -18.21
N GLN A 145 -1.94 25.28 -18.17
CA GLN A 145 -1.24 24.40 -19.12
C GLN A 145 -1.05 23.02 -18.47
N LEU A 146 -1.60 21.98 -19.11
CA LEU A 146 -1.36 20.59 -18.74
C LEU A 146 -0.06 20.14 -19.42
N TYR A 147 0.95 19.77 -18.62
CA TYR A 147 2.19 19.19 -19.12
C TYR A 147 2.22 17.70 -18.83
N TRP A 148 2.52 16.90 -19.86
CA TRP A 148 2.82 15.48 -19.70
C TRP A 148 4.34 15.30 -19.62
N ALA A 149 4.83 14.87 -18.46
CA ALA A 149 6.23 14.50 -18.29
C ALA A 149 6.34 12.98 -18.11
N SER A 150 6.84 12.28 -19.13
CA SER A 150 7.25 10.88 -19.01
C SER A 150 8.77 10.82 -18.80
N GLY A 151 9.22 10.47 -17.60
CA GLY A 151 10.65 10.35 -17.31
C GLY A 151 10.95 9.39 -16.18
N ARG A 152 12.04 8.62 -16.32
CA ARG A 152 12.65 7.87 -15.20
C ARG A 152 13.34 8.88 -14.28
N LYS A 153 13.18 8.72 -12.97
CA LYS A 153 14.00 9.44 -11.99
C LYS A 153 15.43 8.89 -12.10
N VAL A 154 16.28 9.56 -12.87
CA VAL A 154 17.73 9.38 -12.83
C VAL A 154 18.25 10.42 -11.81
N GLU A 155 19.35 10.10 -11.14
CA GLU A 155 19.89 10.73 -9.93
C GLU A 155 19.87 12.29 -9.87
N PRO A 156 19.98 12.89 -8.66
CA PRO A 156 19.91 14.34 -8.47
C PRO A 156 20.94 15.06 -9.35
N GLY A 157 20.47 15.89 -10.29
CA GLY A 157 21.31 16.70 -11.18
C GLY A 157 21.11 16.47 -12.67
N SER A 158 20.34 15.47 -13.09
CA SER A 158 19.99 15.29 -14.51
C SER A 158 18.59 15.86 -14.83
N GLY A 159 18.53 16.84 -15.74
CA GLY A 159 17.29 17.51 -16.14
C GLY A 159 16.29 16.58 -16.83
N TYR A 160 15.00 16.92 -16.73
CA TYR A 160 13.92 16.21 -17.41
C TYR A 160 13.94 16.49 -18.92
N TRP A 161 13.71 15.47 -19.74
CA TRP A 161 13.43 15.63 -21.17
C TRP A 161 11.94 15.87 -21.37
N VAL A 162 11.57 17.11 -21.74
CA VAL A 162 10.21 17.46 -22.14
C VAL A 162 10.06 17.21 -23.63
N SER A 163 9.22 16.26 -24.05
CA SER A 163 8.82 16.14 -25.46
C SER A 163 7.85 17.27 -25.83
N LYS A 164 7.93 17.74 -27.09
CA LYS A 164 7.17 18.90 -27.63
C LYS A 164 5.67 18.86 -27.26
N PRO A 165 5.05 20.04 -26.98
CA PRO A 165 3.64 20.11 -26.63
C PRO A 165 2.75 19.72 -27.83
N MET A 166 1.73 18.90 -27.56
CA MET A 166 0.60 18.71 -28.46
C MET A 166 -0.56 19.52 -27.88
N SER A 167 -1.05 20.52 -28.62
CA SER A 167 -2.22 21.31 -28.21
C SER A 167 -3.49 20.45 -28.35
N LEU A 168 -4.10 20.09 -27.22
CA LEU A 168 -5.44 19.53 -27.17
C LEU A 168 -6.38 20.60 -26.61
N GLU A 169 -7.28 21.11 -27.44
CA GLU A 169 -8.43 21.87 -26.97
C GLU A 169 -9.44 20.88 -26.38
N ALA A 170 -9.63 20.92 -25.07
CA ALA A 170 -10.67 20.15 -24.39
C ALA A 170 -11.96 20.98 -24.35
N HIS A 171 -12.97 20.59 -25.12
CA HIS A 171 -14.34 21.06 -24.90
C HIS A 171 -14.91 20.32 -23.68
N VAL A 172 -15.06 21.04 -22.56
CA VAL A 172 -15.77 20.54 -21.38
C VAL A 172 -17.26 20.62 -21.66
N THR A 173 -17.88 19.49 -22.04
CA THR A 173 -19.34 19.33 -21.92
C THR A 173 -19.64 18.88 -20.49
N GLN A 174 -20.24 19.75 -19.68
CA GLN A 174 -20.75 19.37 -18.37
C GLN A 174 -21.86 18.31 -18.55
N GLY A 175 -21.54 17.06 -18.27
CA GLY A 175 -22.52 15.97 -18.14
C GLY A 175 -23.03 15.88 -16.70
N PRO A 176 -24.34 15.66 -16.45
CA PRO A 176 -24.91 15.80 -15.12
C PRO A 176 -24.91 14.45 -14.40
N TRP A 177 -23.82 14.07 -13.72
CA TRP A 177 -23.85 12.89 -12.85
C TRP A 177 -23.06 13.12 -11.56
N TRP A 178 -23.83 13.10 -10.46
CA TRP A 178 -23.43 13.09 -9.05
C TRP A 178 -23.00 14.43 -8.42
N THR A 179 -23.98 15.31 -8.18
CA THR A 179 -23.94 16.18 -6.99
C THR A 179 -24.69 15.48 -5.86
N ASP A 180 -24.01 15.28 -4.73
CA ASP A 180 -24.58 14.79 -3.47
C ASP A 180 -25.90 15.47 -3.14
N ARG A 181 -26.91 14.67 -2.80
CA ARG A 181 -28.09 15.11 -2.05
C ARG A 181 -28.04 14.45 -0.68
N GLY A 182 -28.18 15.28 0.35
CA GLY A 182 -28.73 14.90 1.66
C GLY A 182 -27.68 14.57 2.71
#